data_AF-Q3BGZ0-F1
#
_entry.id   AF-Q3BGZ0-F1
#
_cell.length_a   1.000
_cell.length_b   1.000
_cell.length_c   1.000
_cell.angle_alpha   90.00
_cell.angle_beta   90.00
_cell.angle_gamma   90.00
#
_symmetry.space_group_name_H-M   'P 1'
#
loop_
_entity.id
_entity.type
_entity.pdbx_description
1 polymer ?
#
loop_
_entity_poly.entity_id
_entity_poly.type
_entity_poly.pdbx_seq_one_letter_code
_entity_poly.pdbx_strand_id
1 'polypeptide(L)'
;DIGDIIRGRDLYRGVNGNDKLEKNLQKIFKKIHEGLTSTNGRNGEAAKKYYSDPKGNFYQLREDWWNNNRIMVWNAITCGVKGNKYFRGTCGSGEWTKDNCRCPSYKVPTYFDYVPQYLR
;
A
#
# COMPACT_ATOMS: atom_id res chain seq x y z
N ASP A 1 -4.53 8.40 1.22
CA ASP A 1 -3.39 8.84 2.07
C ASP A 1 -2.58 7.71 2.67
N ILE A 2 -3.16 6.70 3.34
CA ILE A 2 -2.37 5.58 3.94
C ILE A 2 -1.38 4.97 2.93
N GLY A 3 -1.81 4.73 1.69
CA GLY A 3 -0.93 4.23 0.64
C GLY A 3 0.25 5.16 0.33
N ASP A 4 0.09 6.47 0.39
CA ASP A 4 1.18 7.42 0.16
C ASP A 4 2.16 7.45 1.33
N ILE A 5 1.67 7.34 2.56
CA ILE A 5 2.52 7.21 3.75
C ILE A 5 3.35 5.93 3.64
N ILE A 6 2.72 4.79 3.34
CA ILE A 6 3.40 3.51 3.19
C ILE A 6 4.41 3.54 2.05
N ARG A 7 4.19 4.32 1.00
CA ARG A 7 5.09 4.42 -0.17
C ARG A 7 6.09 5.58 -0.10
N GLY A 8 6.04 6.39 0.96
CA GLY A 8 6.92 7.56 1.13
C GLY A 8 6.60 8.73 0.19
N ARG A 9 5.38 8.77 -0.38
CA ARG A 9 4.86 9.82 -1.27
C ARG A 9 4.02 10.89 -0.58
N ASP A 10 3.75 10.72 0.71
CA ASP A 10 2.93 11.67 1.47
C ASP A 10 3.61 13.05 1.54
N LEU A 11 2.86 14.08 1.14
CA LEU A 11 3.26 15.48 1.07
C LEU A 11 3.13 16.18 2.43
N TYR A 12 2.37 15.61 3.38
CA TYR A 12 2.24 16.16 4.71
C TYR A 12 3.52 15.87 5.52
N ARG A 13 4.60 16.58 5.20
CA ARG A 13 5.86 16.56 5.96
C ARG A 13 5.86 17.71 6.97
N GLY A 14 4.92 17.65 7.91
CA GLY A 14 4.85 18.59 9.02
C GLY A 14 6.02 18.36 9.99
N VAL A 15 6.79 19.42 10.21
CA VAL A 15 7.84 19.52 11.25
C VAL A 15 7.23 19.06 12.58
N ASN A 16 7.88 18.11 13.27
CA ASN A 16 7.53 17.57 14.61
C ASN A 16 6.66 16.28 14.69
N GLY A 17 6.88 15.26 13.86
CA GLY A 17 6.39 13.91 14.18
C GLY A 17 6.48 12.86 13.07
N ASN A 18 6.32 13.28 11.81
CA ASN A 18 6.31 12.35 10.67
C ASN A 18 7.67 11.73 10.36
N ASP A 19 8.77 12.36 10.79
CA ASP A 19 10.10 11.76 10.69
C ASP A 19 10.22 10.45 11.47
N LYS A 20 9.54 10.31 12.61
CA LYS A 20 9.61 9.08 13.41
C LYS A 20 8.90 7.94 12.70
N LEU A 21 7.72 8.22 12.12
CA LEU A 21 6.98 7.26 11.33
C LEU A 21 7.77 6.82 10.09
N GLU A 22 8.28 7.78 9.31
CA GLU A 22 9.05 7.49 8.11
C GLU A 22 10.36 6.74 8.43
N LYS A 23 11.08 7.13 9.48
CA LYS A 23 12.26 6.39 9.97
C LYS A 23 11.91 4.97 10.39
N ASN A 24 10.74 4.75 11.00
CA ASN A 24 10.29 3.40 11.36
C ASN A 24 9.93 2.58 10.13
N LEU A 25 9.26 3.17 9.13
CA LEU A 25 8.95 2.51 7.86
C LEU A 25 10.25 2.13 7.14
N GLN A 26 11.22 3.03 7.02
CA GLN A 26 12.54 2.71 6.47
C GLN A 26 13.21 1.53 7.19
N LYS A 27 13.18 1.50 8.53
CA LYS A 27 13.71 0.37 9.33
C LYS A 27 12.97 -0.94 9.05
N ILE A 28 11.65 -0.91 8.94
CA ILE A 28 10.84 -2.09 8.63
C ILE A 28 11.17 -2.61 7.23
N PHE A 29 11.17 -1.74 6.22
CA PHE A 29 11.46 -2.13 4.84
C PHE A 29 12.91 -2.59 4.65
N LYS A 30 13.87 -2.04 5.40
CA LYS A 30 15.23 -2.58 5.48
C LYS A 30 15.24 -4.04 5.96
N LYS A 31 14.52 -4.36 7.05
CA LYS A 31 14.40 -5.74 7.56
C LYS A 31 13.72 -6.67 6.56
N ILE A 32 12.68 -6.18 5.88
CA ILE A 32 11.99 -6.95 4.81
C ILE A 32 12.98 -7.25 3.68
N HIS A 33 13.73 -6.25 3.21
CA HIS A 33 14.74 -6.40 2.16
C HIS A 33 15.84 -7.40 2.56
N GLU A 34 16.36 -7.30 3.77
CA GLU A 34 17.36 -8.22 4.31
C GLU A 34 16.83 -9.67 4.37
N GLY A 35 15.55 -9.85 4.71
CA GLY A 35 14.86 -11.13 4.80
C GLY A 35 14.43 -11.75 3.47
N LEU A 36 14.52 -11.04 2.34
CA LEU A 36 14.13 -11.56 1.02
C LEU A 36 14.90 -12.84 0.65
N THR A 37 16.16 -12.94 1.07
CA THR A 37 17.03 -14.10 0.85
C THR A 37 16.75 -15.26 1.80
N SER A 38 16.18 -15.01 2.97
CA SER A 38 15.98 -16.01 4.02
C SER A 38 14.89 -17.03 3.71
N THR A 39 13.92 -16.67 2.86
CA THR A 39 12.71 -17.48 2.60
C THR A 39 12.56 -17.95 1.15
N ASN A 40 13.29 -17.34 0.20
CA ASN A 40 13.02 -17.52 -1.24
C ASN A 40 14.17 -18.14 -2.06
N GLY A 41 15.27 -18.59 -1.43
CA GLY A 41 16.41 -19.19 -2.14
C GLY A 41 16.95 -18.30 -3.27
N ARG A 42 17.20 -18.87 -4.46
CA ARG A 42 17.71 -18.13 -5.64
C ARG A 42 16.81 -16.96 -6.07
N ASN A 43 15.49 -17.08 -5.91
CA ASN A 43 14.55 -16.00 -6.22
C ASN A 43 14.69 -14.83 -5.22
N GLY A 44 15.10 -15.13 -3.99
CA GLY A 44 15.37 -14.15 -2.95
C GLY A 44 16.58 -13.27 -3.23
N GLU A 45 17.66 -13.85 -3.77
CA GLU A 45 18.86 -13.09 -4.15
C GLU A 45 18.56 -12.13 -5.31
N ALA A 46 17.85 -12.61 -6.33
CA ALA A 46 17.42 -11.78 -7.46
C ALA A 46 16.52 -10.62 -6.99
N ALA A 47 15.53 -10.90 -6.12
CA ALA A 47 14.66 -9.88 -5.55
C ALA A 47 15.44 -8.88 -4.68
N LYS A 48 16.37 -9.34 -3.83
CA LYS A 48 17.20 -8.47 -3.00
C LYS A 48 18.07 -7.54 -3.85
N LYS A 49 18.62 -8.03 -4.96
CA LYS A 49 19.35 -7.22 -5.93
C LYS A 49 18.44 -6.20 -6.62
N TYR A 50 17.26 -6.62 -7.06
CA TYR A 50 16.28 -5.75 -7.72
C TYR A 50 15.86 -4.58 -6.82
N TYR A 51 15.54 -4.86 -5.55
CA TYR A 51 15.10 -3.84 -4.58
C TYR A 51 16.25 -3.14 -3.83
N SER A 52 17.49 -3.31 -4.28
CA SER A 52 18.64 -2.67 -3.63
C SER A 52 18.55 -1.14 -3.75
N ASP A 53 18.50 -0.45 -2.62
CA ASP A 53 18.46 1.01 -2.56
C ASP A 53 19.56 1.54 -1.61
N PRO A 54 20.66 2.11 -2.15
CA PRO A 54 21.72 2.71 -1.35
C PRO A 54 21.26 3.85 -0.43
N LYS A 55 20.15 4.52 -0.78
CA LYS A 55 19.58 5.60 0.04
C LYS A 55 18.68 5.08 1.16
N GLY A 56 18.40 3.77 1.19
CA GLY A 56 17.64 3.10 2.26
C GLY A 56 16.16 3.49 2.35
N ASN A 57 15.58 4.05 1.28
CA ASN A 57 14.16 4.42 1.24
C ASN A 57 13.28 3.27 0.72
N PHE A 58 13.84 2.39 -0.10
CA PHE A 58 13.22 1.19 -0.64
C PHE A 58 11.92 1.48 -1.41
N TYR A 59 11.85 2.61 -2.14
CA TYR A 59 10.61 3.06 -2.79
C TYR A 59 9.98 1.98 -3.70
N GLN A 60 10.76 1.28 -4.50
CA GLN A 60 10.25 0.20 -5.36
C GLN A 60 9.63 -0.94 -4.54
N LEU A 61 10.33 -1.40 -3.49
CA LEU A 61 9.81 -2.43 -2.59
C LEU A 61 8.53 -1.98 -1.88
N ARG A 62 8.44 -0.70 -1.49
CA ARG A 62 7.26 -0.12 -0.82
C ARG A 62 6.06 -0.04 -1.77
N GLU A 63 6.28 0.34 -3.03
CA GLU A 63 5.24 0.33 -4.08
C GLU A 63 4.69 -1.07 -4.31
N ASP A 64 5.57 -2.05 -4.51
CA ASP A 64 5.17 -3.42 -4.80
C ASP A 64 4.51 -4.09 -3.59
N TRP A 65 5.01 -3.79 -2.39
CA TRP A 65 4.36 -4.20 -1.15
C TRP A 65 2.95 -3.62 -1.04
N TRP A 66 2.75 -2.34 -1.33
CA TRP A 66 1.42 -1.73 -1.32
C TRP A 66 0.50 -2.37 -2.36
N ASN A 67 0.98 -2.55 -3.59
CA ASN A 67 0.22 -3.16 -4.67
C ASN A 67 -0.27 -4.57 -4.29
N ASN A 68 0.58 -5.36 -3.63
CA ASN A 68 0.25 -6.71 -3.20
C ASN A 68 -0.71 -6.75 -1.99
N ASN A 69 -0.58 -5.80 -1.06
CA ASN A 69 -1.31 -5.84 0.23
C ASN A 69 -2.53 -4.91 0.31
N ARG A 70 -2.71 -3.97 -0.62
CA ARG A 70 -3.81 -2.97 -0.60
C ARG A 70 -5.21 -3.57 -0.46
N ILE A 71 -5.42 -4.79 -0.99
CA ILE A 71 -6.67 -5.54 -0.84
C ILE A 71 -6.96 -5.89 0.63
N MET A 72 -5.95 -6.35 1.36
CA MET A 72 -6.08 -6.68 2.78
C MET A 72 -6.29 -5.41 3.61
N VAL A 73 -5.58 -4.33 3.26
CA VAL A 73 -5.77 -3.01 3.90
C VAL A 73 -7.20 -2.51 3.67
N TRP A 74 -7.74 -2.61 2.46
CA TRP A 74 -9.13 -2.23 2.17
C TRP A 74 -10.13 -3.04 2.97
N ASN A 75 -9.92 -4.36 3.08
CA ASN A 75 -10.75 -5.23 3.91
C ASN A 75 -10.71 -4.80 5.38
N ALA A 76 -9.53 -4.45 5.92
CA ALA A 76 -9.41 -3.96 7.28
C ALA A 76 -10.18 -2.63 7.49
N ILE A 77 -10.00 -1.66 6.59
CA ILE A 77 -10.68 -0.34 6.65
C ILE A 77 -12.21 -0.50 6.63
N THR A 78 -12.70 -1.44 5.82
CA THR A 78 -14.14 -1.66 5.63
C THR A 78 -14.75 -2.69 6.58
N CYS A 79 -13.99 -3.22 7.55
CA CYS A 79 -14.42 -4.33 8.42
C CYS A 79 -15.71 -4.02 9.20
N GLY A 80 -15.88 -2.77 9.65
CA GLY A 80 -17.06 -2.34 10.41
C GLY A 80 -18.22 -1.79 9.57
N VAL A 81 -18.08 -1.69 8.25
CA VAL A 81 -19.07 -1.04 7.40
C VAL A 81 -20.28 -1.95 7.18
N LYS A 82 -21.49 -1.42 7.42
CA LYS A 82 -22.77 -2.09 7.22
C LYS A 82 -23.73 -1.19 6.45
N GLY A 83 -24.53 -1.75 5.55
CA GLY A 83 -25.57 -1.04 4.80
C GLY A 83 -25.06 0.00 3.79
N ASN A 84 -23.76 0.06 3.50
CA ASN A 84 -23.15 1.16 2.75
C ASN A 84 -22.38 0.68 1.53
N LYS A 85 -22.43 1.49 0.48
CA LYS A 85 -21.74 1.24 -0.80
C LYS A 85 -20.71 2.33 -1.04
N TYR A 86 -19.69 2.01 -1.84
CA TYR A 86 -18.80 3.02 -2.40
C TYR A 86 -19.61 3.98 -3.27
N PHE A 87 -19.25 5.27 -3.26
CA PHE A 87 -20.08 6.36 -3.80
C PHE A 87 -20.27 6.34 -5.33
N ARG A 88 -19.62 5.43 -6.06
CA ARG A 88 -19.81 5.22 -7.50
C ARG A 88 -19.74 3.73 -7.87
N GLY A 89 -20.40 3.35 -8.97
CA GLY A 89 -20.25 2.06 -9.63
C GLY A 89 -18.82 1.87 -10.14
N THR A 90 -18.15 0.80 -9.74
CA THR A 90 -16.68 0.67 -9.92
C THR A 90 -16.15 -0.77 -9.90
N CYS A 91 -17.00 -1.78 -9.71
CA CYS A 91 -16.56 -3.17 -9.63
C CYS A 91 -16.24 -3.81 -10.99
N GLY A 92 -15.55 -3.07 -11.86
CA GLY A 92 -15.11 -3.48 -13.20
C GLY A 92 -16.17 -3.25 -14.29
N SER A 93 -17.41 -3.65 -14.04
CA SER A 93 -18.56 -3.53 -14.96
C SER A 93 -19.43 -2.29 -14.69
N GLY A 94 -18.99 -1.37 -13.83
CA GLY A 94 -19.85 -0.30 -13.29
C GLY A 94 -20.80 -0.77 -12.20
N GLU A 95 -20.70 -2.04 -11.77
CA GLU A 95 -21.43 -2.56 -10.62
C GLU A 95 -21.07 -1.80 -9.33
N TRP A 96 -22.09 -1.63 -8.49
CA TRP A 96 -21.94 -1.09 -7.15
C TRP A 96 -21.30 -2.11 -6.22
N THR A 97 -20.57 -1.62 -5.22
CA THR A 97 -20.15 -2.48 -4.13
C THR A 97 -21.36 -3.00 -3.35
N LYS A 98 -21.17 -4.10 -2.62
CA LYS A 98 -22.14 -4.55 -1.62
C LYS A 98 -22.17 -3.60 -0.42
N ASP A 99 -23.04 -3.91 0.54
CA ASP A 99 -23.35 -3.14 1.76
C ASP A 99 -22.19 -3.02 2.78
N ASN A 100 -20.98 -3.33 2.36
CA ASN A 100 -19.74 -3.24 3.12
C ASN A 100 -18.65 -2.49 2.33
N CYS A 101 -19.00 -1.70 1.33
CA CYS A 101 -18.06 -1.00 0.43
C CYS A 101 -17.02 -1.94 -0.24
N ARG A 102 -17.37 -3.21 -0.51
CA ARG A 102 -16.49 -4.17 -1.21
C ARG A 102 -17.10 -4.67 -2.51
N CYS A 103 -16.26 -4.95 -3.49
CA CYS A 103 -16.68 -5.65 -4.69
C CYS A 103 -16.80 -7.16 -4.43
N PRO A 104 -17.77 -7.85 -5.06
CA PRO A 104 -17.91 -9.31 -4.94
C PRO A 104 -16.65 -10.07 -5.40
N SER A 105 -15.92 -9.51 -6.37
CA SER A 105 -14.71 -10.08 -6.96
C SER A 105 -13.44 -9.89 -6.10
N TYR A 106 -13.59 -9.53 -4.82
CA TYR A 106 -12.49 -9.20 -3.90
C TYR A 106 -11.58 -8.04 -4.36
N LYS A 107 -11.97 -7.27 -5.38
CA LYS A 107 -11.21 -6.11 -5.84
C LYS A 107 -11.46 -4.89 -4.95
N VAL A 108 -10.43 -4.07 -4.78
CA VAL A 108 -10.58 -2.74 -4.16
C VAL A 108 -11.38 -1.86 -5.13
N PRO A 109 -12.48 -1.21 -4.68
CA PRO A 109 -13.36 -0.42 -5.54
C PRO A 109 -12.78 0.96 -5.91
N THR A 110 -11.54 1.26 -5.55
CA THR A 110 -10.94 2.58 -5.79
C THR A 110 -9.51 2.46 -6.28
N TYR A 111 -9.09 3.49 -6.99
CA TYR A 111 -7.72 3.72 -7.46
C TYR A 111 -7.20 5.08 -6.98
N PHE A 112 -7.83 5.70 -5.97
CA PHE A 112 -7.33 6.96 -5.42
C PHE A 112 -5.92 6.82 -4.85
N ASP A 113 -5.53 5.63 -4.39
CA ASP A 113 -4.15 5.33 -4.04
C ASP A 113 -3.18 5.31 -5.23
N TYR A 114 -3.64 5.50 -6.47
CA TYR A 114 -2.78 5.73 -7.64
C TYR A 114 -2.97 7.12 -8.26
N VAL A 115 -3.79 7.98 -7.64
CA VAL A 115 -3.94 9.39 -8.00
C VAL A 115 -2.94 10.22 -7.18
N PRO A 116 -2.16 11.13 -7.80
CA PRO A 116 -1.27 12.03 -7.08
C PRO A 116 -1.99 12.76 -5.95
N GLN A 117 -1.40 12.83 -4.75
CA GLN A 117 -2.06 13.35 -3.55
C GLN A 117 -2.69 14.74 -3.73
N TYR A 118 -2.00 15.62 -4.46
CA TYR A 118 -2.47 16.98 -4.74
C TYR A 118 -3.79 17.04 -5.53
N LEU A 119 -4.12 15.99 -6.30
CA LEU A 119 -5.30 15.90 -7.15
C LEU A 119 -6.44 15.08 -6.54
N ARG A 120 -6.25 14.54 -5.32
CA ARG A 120 -7.23 13.67 -4.67
C ARG A 120 -8.40 14.41 -4.05
#